data_AF-A0A9P9PQB3-F1
#
_entry.id   AF-A0A9P9PQB3-F1
#
_cell.length_a   1.000
_cell.length_b   1.000
_cell.length_c   1.000
_cell.angle_alpha   90.00
_cell.angle_beta   90.00
_cell.angle_gamma   90.00
#
_symmetry.space_group_name_H-M   'P 1'
#
loop_
_entity.id
_entity.type
_entity.pdbx_description
1 polymer ?
#
loop_
_entity_poly.entity_id
_entity_poly.type
_entity_poly.pdbx_seq_one_letter_code
_entity_poly.pdbx_strand_id
1 'polypeptide(L)'
;MRLINVRTLEFEEFYGDRIPKYAILSHTWEEGEVTFQDWQDRKAASRKAGYVKIKGACRRAHRDGLDYVWVDTNCIDKSSSAELTEAINSMFAWYRDSVVCYAYLADVPPSTGRETYDDLFNHMRKSRWFTRGWTLQELLAPSRVVFFASDWSRLGERSSKFANEIAKITGIDTRYLVKETPLASVCIATKMYWLSQRVTTRVEDIAYCCNGPCACLGYL
;
A
#
# COMPACT_ATOMS: atom_id res chain seq x y z
N MET A 1 -5.31 -5.28 15.44
CA MET A 1 -4.43 -5.23 14.25
C MET A 1 -3.32 -6.26 14.42
N ARG A 2 -3.05 -7.07 13.40
CA ARG A 2 -1.95 -8.05 13.39
C ARG A 2 -0.78 -7.52 12.57
N LEU A 3 0.44 -7.67 13.08
CA LEU A 3 1.68 -7.22 12.43
C LEU A 3 2.68 -8.37 12.33
N ILE A 4 3.61 -8.29 11.38
CA ILE A 4 4.73 -9.21 11.24
C ILE A 4 5.93 -8.60 11.93
N ASN A 5 6.52 -9.32 12.90
CA ASN A 5 7.81 -8.96 13.46
C ASN A 5 8.90 -9.16 12.41
N VAL A 6 9.67 -8.12 12.08
CA VAL A 6 10.63 -8.19 10.96
C VAL A 6 11.80 -9.14 11.21
N ARG A 7 12.07 -9.50 12.48
CA ARG A 7 13.19 -10.34 12.89
C ARG A 7 12.80 -11.81 12.97
N THR A 8 11.70 -12.11 13.67
CA THR A 8 11.20 -13.49 13.84
C THR A 8 10.31 -13.93 12.68
N LEU A 9 9.73 -12.96 11.95
CA LEU A 9 8.71 -13.13 10.93
C LEU A 9 7.42 -13.77 11.47
N GLU A 10 7.21 -13.74 12.79
CA GLU A 10 5.99 -14.21 13.45
C GLU A 10 4.92 -13.11 13.45
N PHE A 11 3.67 -13.52 13.63
CA PHE A 11 2.57 -12.58 13.81
C PHE A 11 2.47 -12.17 15.28
N GLU A 12 2.27 -10.88 15.51
CA GLU A 12 1.97 -10.30 16.80
C GLU A 12 0.71 -9.44 16.69
N GLU A 13 -0.18 -9.54 17.68
CA GLU A 13 -1.45 -8.83 17.71
C GLU A 13 -1.44 -7.65 18.68
N PHE A 14 -1.90 -6.51 18.19
CA PHE A 14 -1.93 -5.25 18.92
C PHE A 14 -3.32 -4.62 18.88
N TYR A 15 -3.68 -3.97 19.97
CA TYR A 15 -5.02 -3.44 20.21
C TYR A 15 -4.96 -2.02 20.79
N GLY A 16 -5.79 -1.12 20.26
CA GLY A 16 -5.90 0.27 20.71
C GLY A 16 -4.57 1.03 20.63
N ASP A 17 -4.25 1.80 21.67
CA ASP A 17 -3.05 2.66 21.72
C ASP A 17 -1.73 1.88 21.88
N ARG A 18 -1.77 0.55 21.89
CA ARG A 18 -0.59 -0.33 22.00
C ARG A 18 0.00 -0.73 20.65
N ILE A 19 -0.51 -0.18 19.54
CA ILE A 19 0.02 -0.46 18.21
C ILE A 19 1.41 0.21 18.08
N PRO A 20 2.49 -0.57 17.85
CA PRO A 20 3.84 -0.03 17.72
C PRO A 20 3.98 0.75 16.41
N LYS A 21 5.12 1.42 16.21
CA LYS A 21 5.46 1.97 14.89
C LYS A 21 5.68 0.82 13.89
N TYR A 22 5.06 0.91 12.72
CA TYR A 22 5.18 -0.10 11.67
C TYR A 22 5.33 0.53 10.27
N ALA A 23 5.89 -0.25 9.35
CA ALA A 23 5.77 -0.01 7.92
C ALA A 23 4.57 -0.77 7.35
N ILE A 24 4.01 -0.29 6.24
CA ILE A 24 2.89 -0.93 5.57
C ILE A 24 3.25 -1.25 4.11
N LEU A 25 2.90 -2.45 3.63
CA LEU A 25 3.14 -2.86 2.24
C LEU A 25 1.90 -2.62 1.39
N SER A 26 2.04 -1.75 0.41
CA SER A 26 1.09 -1.59 -0.69
C SER A 26 1.59 -2.35 -1.91
N HIS A 27 0.78 -3.24 -2.45
CA HIS A 27 1.15 -4.04 -3.62
C HIS A 27 -0.08 -4.50 -4.39
N THR A 28 0.12 -4.86 -5.65
CA THR A 28 -0.93 -5.48 -6.46
C THR A 28 -0.91 -6.98 -6.29
N TRP A 29 -2.06 -7.57 -5.99
CA TRP A 29 -2.18 -9.02 -5.86
C TRP A 29 -1.94 -9.73 -7.19
N GLU A 30 -1.26 -10.87 -7.12
CA GLU A 30 -0.87 -11.74 -8.22
C GLU A 30 -1.09 -13.21 -7.83
N GLU A 31 -0.81 -14.13 -8.75
CA GLU A 31 -0.82 -15.54 -8.43
C GLU A 31 0.27 -15.86 -7.38
N GLY A 32 -0.08 -16.68 -6.39
CA GLY A 32 0.85 -17.04 -5.32
C GLY A 32 1.01 -15.97 -4.24
N GLU A 33 -0.02 -15.18 -3.93
CA GLU A 33 -0.05 -14.47 -2.66
C GLU A 33 0.00 -15.43 -1.47
N VAL A 34 0.58 -14.94 -0.36
CA VAL A 34 0.63 -15.71 0.89
C VAL A 34 -0.52 -15.23 1.77
N THR A 35 -1.41 -16.15 2.12
CA THR A 35 -2.51 -15.87 3.04
C THR A 35 -2.05 -15.98 4.50
N PHE A 36 -2.91 -15.58 5.43
CA PHE A 36 -2.68 -15.81 6.86
C PHE A 36 -2.41 -17.30 7.16
N GLN A 37 -3.18 -18.21 6.56
CA GLN A 37 -3.04 -19.66 6.79
C GLN A 37 -1.77 -20.23 6.19
N ASP A 38 -1.38 -19.78 5.00
CA ASP A 38 -0.10 -20.16 4.42
C ASP A 38 1.07 -19.74 5.32
N TRP A 39 0.99 -18.58 5.96
CA TRP A 39 2.07 -18.04 6.77
C TRP A 39 2.31 -18.87 8.05
N GLN A 40 1.33 -19.66 8.49
CA GLN A 40 1.52 -20.60 9.60
C GLN A 40 2.47 -21.76 9.21
N ASP A 41 2.45 -22.22 7.95
CA ASP A 41 3.46 -23.13 7.41
C ASP A 41 4.50 -22.38 6.57
N ARG A 42 5.57 -21.95 7.23
CA ARG A 42 6.65 -21.19 6.60
C ARG A 42 7.37 -21.93 5.49
N LYS A 43 7.40 -23.26 5.50
CA LYS A 43 8.02 -24.03 4.42
C LYS A 43 7.14 -23.96 3.17
N ALA A 44 5.83 -24.12 3.31
CA ALA A 44 4.89 -23.98 2.20
C ALA A 44 4.87 -22.53 1.67
N ALA A 45 4.74 -21.54 2.56
CA ALA A 45 4.75 -20.12 2.20
C ALA A 45 6.01 -19.73 1.41
N SER A 46 7.18 -20.26 1.78
CA SER A 46 8.45 -19.89 1.13
C SER A 46 8.52 -20.17 -0.38
N ARG A 47 7.62 -21.03 -0.89
CA ARG A 47 7.54 -21.39 -2.32
C ARG A 47 6.67 -20.44 -3.13
N LYS A 48 5.94 -19.53 -2.47
CA LYS A 48 5.00 -18.60 -3.09
C LYS A 48 5.67 -17.27 -3.42
N ALA A 49 5.34 -16.66 -4.56
CA ALA A 49 5.90 -15.37 -4.98
C ALA A 49 5.60 -14.25 -3.97
N GLY A 50 4.42 -14.26 -3.35
CA GLY A 50 4.03 -13.35 -2.26
C GLY A 50 5.00 -13.33 -1.08
N TYR A 51 5.66 -14.45 -0.81
CA TYR A 51 6.61 -14.55 0.29
C TYR A 51 7.85 -13.68 0.05
N VAL A 52 8.31 -13.59 -1.20
CA VAL A 52 9.45 -12.76 -1.57
C VAL A 52 9.14 -11.28 -1.32
N LYS A 53 7.92 -10.84 -1.65
CA LYS A 53 7.43 -9.48 -1.39
C LYS A 53 7.42 -9.18 0.10
N ILE A 54 6.77 -10.03 0.90
CA ILE A 54 6.65 -9.83 2.36
C ILE A 54 8.03 -9.84 3.04
N LYS A 55 8.92 -10.77 2.66
CA LYS A 55 10.29 -10.82 3.19
C LYS A 55 11.11 -9.59 2.78
N GLY A 56 10.95 -9.10 1.56
CA GLY A 56 11.55 -7.85 1.10
C GLY A 56 11.07 -6.64 1.91
N ALA A 57 9.77 -6.57 2.20
CA ALA A 57 9.20 -5.53 3.04
C ALA A 57 9.77 -5.58 4.47
N CYS A 58 9.87 -6.76 5.07
CA CYS A 58 10.50 -6.94 6.39
C CYS A 58 11.97 -6.50 6.39
N ARG A 59 12.73 -6.90 5.36
CA ARG A 59 14.13 -6.48 5.20
C ARG A 59 14.26 -4.96 5.05
N ARG A 60 13.34 -4.32 4.34
CA ARG A 60 13.32 -2.86 4.17
C ARG A 60 12.97 -2.16 5.47
N ALA A 61 11.89 -2.57 6.13
CA ALA A 61 11.48 -2.06 7.44
C ALA A 61 12.61 -2.15 8.46
N HIS A 62 13.30 -3.28 8.53
CA HIS A 62 14.43 -3.46 9.42
C HIS A 62 15.57 -2.44 9.16
N ARG A 63 15.89 -2.16 7.88
CA ARG A 63 16.90 -1.13 7.52
C ARG A 63 16.43 0.28 7.86
N ASP A 64 15.14 0.53 7.77
CA ASP A 64 14.53 1.81 8.11
C ASP A 64 14.29 1.97 9.63
N GLY A 65 14.73 1.01 10.45
CA GLY A 65 14.63 1.05 11.91
C GLY A 65 13.24 0.72 12.47
N LEU A 66 12.43 -0.02 11.71
CA LEU A 66 11.08 -0.45 12.11
C LEU A 66 11.09 -1.96 12.38
N ASP A 67 10.52 -2.36 13.52
CA ASP A 67 10.46 -3.76 13.94
C ASP A 67 9.20 -4.50 13.43
N TYR A 68 8.26 -3.78 12.81
CA TYR A 68 6.97 -4.34 12.39
C TYR A 68 6.57 -3.94 10.97
N VAL A 69 5.93 -4.87 10.26
CA VAL A 69 5.32 -4.66 8.95
C VAL A 69 3.88 -5.15 8.95
N TRP A 70 2.98 -4.38 8.32
CA TRP A 70 1.64 -4.84 7.97
C TRP A 70 1.53 -5.15 6.48
N VAL A 71 0.88 -6.26 6.15
CA VAL A 71 0.55 -6.66 4.77
C VAL A 71 -0.87 -7.24 4.74
N ASP A 72 -1.73 -6.70 3.89
CA ASP A 72 -3.15 -7.07 3.77
C ASP A 72 -3.38 -8.55 3.39
N THR A 73 -2.45 -9.16 2.66
CA THR A 73 -2.59 -10.55 2.20
C THR A 73 -2.50 -11.58 3.31
N ASN A 74 -1.62 -11.36 4.30
CA ASN A 74 -1.36 -12.33 5.36
C ASN A 74 -1.64 -11.82 6.79
N CYS A 75 -1.73 -10.51 7.01
CA CYS A 75 -2.06 -9.97 8.34
C CYS A 75 -3.56 -10.01 8.62
N ILE A 76 -4.40 -10.17 7.59
CA ILE A 76 -5.86 -10.31 7.72
C ILE A 76 -6.22 -11.79 7.50
N ASP A 77 -6.92 -12.39 8.45
CA ASP A 77 -7.58 -13.67 8.23
C ASP A 77 -8.86 -13.47 7.41
N LYS A 78 -8.72 -13.63 6.10
CA LYS A 78 -9.82 -13.49 5.14
C LYS A 78 -10.88 -14.60 5.25
N SER A 79 -10.62 -15.67 6.02
CA SER A 79 -11.64 -16.69 6.32
C SER A 79 -12.63 -16.25 7.40
N SER A 80 -12.24 -15.27 8.23
CA SER A 80 -13.11 -14.63 9.20
C SER A 80 -13.82 -13.42 8.59
N SER A 81 -15.12 -13.53 8.33
CA SER A 81 -15.92 -12.43 7.77
C SER A 81 -15.95 -11.20 8.69
N ALA A 82 -15.92 -11.43 10.01
CA ALA A 82 -15.84 -10.36 11.01
C ALA A 82 -14.52 -9.60 10.90
N GLU A 83 -13.39 -10.32 10.85
CA GLU A 83 -12.06 -9.70 10.73
C GLU A 83 -11.89 -8.98 9.39
N LEU A 84 -12.36 -9.58 8.29
CA LEU A 84 -12.32 -8.95 6.97
C LEU A 84 -13.10 -7.63 6.95
N THR A 85 -14.27 -7.59 7.56
CA THR A 85 -15.11 -6.38 7.64
C THR A 85 -14.43 -5.30 8.48
N GLU A 86 -13.90 -5.67 9.66
CA GLU A 86 -13.13 -4.76 10.50
C GLU A 86 -11.91 -4.19 9.75
N ALA A 87 -11.20 -5.04 9.03
CA ALA A 87 -10.03 -4.65 8.25
C ALA A 87 -10.38 -3.67 7.12
N ILE A 88 -11.47 -3.92 6.37
CA ILE A 88 -11.95 -3.01 5.33
C ILE A 88 -12.24 -1.62 5.91
N ASN A 89 -12.91 -1.56 7.06
CA ASN A 89 -13.26 -0.29 7.70
C ASN A 89 -12.04 0.43 8.32
N SER A 90 -10.99 -0.31 8.66
CA SER A 90 -9.80 0.22 9.32
C SER A 90 -8.64 0.52 8.36
N MET A 91 -8.68 0.01 7.13
CA MET A 91 -7.51 0.01 6.23
C MET A 91 -6.98 1.41 5.95
N PHE A 92 -7.84 2.39 5.70
CA PHE A 92 -7.41 3.77 5.48
C PHE A 92 -6.66 4.34 6.70
N ALA A 93 -7.17 4.09 7.91
CA ALA A 93 -6.50 4.50 9.14
C ALA A 93 -5.16 3.78 9.31
N TRP A 94 -5.09 2.47 9.04
CA TRP A 94 -3.83 1.72 9.11
C TRP A 94 -2.78 2.21 8.10
N TYR A 95 -3.18 2.63 6.90
CA TYR A 95 -2.26 3.28 5.96
C TYR A 95 -1.85 4.67 6.45
N ARG A 96 -2.79 5.49 6.93
CA ARG A 96 -2.52 6.84 7.46
C ARG A 96 -1.54 6.82 8.62
N ASP A 97 -1.71 5.88 9.55
CA ASP A 97 -0.99 5.83 10.83
C ASP A 97 0.33 5.05 10.72
N SER A 98 0.61 4.43 9.56
CA SER A 98 1.92 3.83 9.27
C SER A 98 3.03 4.89 9.21
N VAL A 99 4.25 4.49 9.59
CA VAL A 99 5.43 5.37 9.47
C VAL A 99 5.83 5.57 8.01
N VAL A 100 5.69 4.52 7.21
CA VAL A 100 6.01 4.53 5.78
C VAL A 100 5.20 3.46 5.06
N CYS A 101 4.66 3.83 3.90
CA CYS A 101 4.08 2.90 2.95
C CYS A 101 5.11 2.53 1.89
N TYR A 102 5.41 1.25 1.77
CA TYR A 102 6.22 0.70 0.69
C TYR A 102 5.28 0.30 -0.45
N ALA A 103 5.28 1.08 -1.53
CA ALA A 103 4.59 0.74 -2.76
C ALA A 103 5.50 -0.17 -3.60
N TYR A 104 5.19 -1.46 -3.63
CA TYR A 104 5.95 -2.46 -4.38
C TYR A 104 5.32 -2.69 -5.76
N LEU A 105 6.07 -2.35 -6.80
CA LEU A 105 5.65 -2.40 -8.20
C LEU A 105 6.26 -3.64 -8.86
N ALA A 106 5.51 -4.75 -8.81
CA ALA A 106 5.95 -6.06 -9.28
C ALA A 106 6.28 -6.10 -10.78
N ASP A 107 5.68 -5.21 -11.57
CA ASP A 107 5.82 -5.10 -13.02
C ASP A 107 6.85 -4.04 -13.47
N VAL A 108 7.57 -3.42 -12.54
CA VAL A 108 8.66 -2.49 -12.84
C VAL A 108 9.99 -3.24 -12.77
N PRO A 109 10.82 -3.17 -13.83
CA PRO A 109 12.12 -3.83 -13.86
C PRO A 109 13.08 -3.26 -12.81
N PRO A 110 14.10 -4.04 -12.40
CA PRO A 110 15.14 -3.57 -11.49
C PRO A 110 15.79 -2.27 -11.95
N SER A 111 15.96 -1.32 -11.01
CA SER A 111 16.77 -0.13 -11.26
C SER A 111 18.23 -0.41 -10.93
N THR A 112 19.10 -0.10 -11.88
CA THR A 112 20.56 -0.19 -11.80
C THR A 112 21.20 0.99 -11.06
N GLY A 113 20.41 2.00 -10.70
CA GLY A 113 20.86 3.24 -10.07
C GLY A 113 21.57 4.21 -11.03
N ARG A 114 21.62 3.86 -12.32
CA ARG A 114 22.20 4.69 -13.40
C ARG A 114 21.13 5.37 -14.25
N GLU A 115 19.87 4.98 -14.06
CA GLU A 115 18.74 5.55 -14.78
C GLU A 115 18.52 7.02 -14.41
N THR A 116 18.08 7.81 -15.39
CA THR A 116 17.59 9.15 -15.11
C THR A 116 16.23 9.07 -14.41
N TYR A 117 15.80 10.19 -13.81
CA TYR A 117 14.47 10.27 -13.22
C TYR A 117 13.36 9.99 -14.23
N ASP A 118 13.53 10.43 -15.48
CA ASP A 118 12.55 10.24 -16.55
C ASP A 118 12.45 8.77 -16.97
N ASP A 119 13.58 8.05 -16.97
CA ASP A 119 13.61 6.61 -17.25
C ASP A 119 12.86 5.81 -16.18
N LEU A 120 13.13 6.09 -14.90
CA LEU A 120 12.44 5.45 -13.77
C LEU A 120 10.94 5.73 -13.83
N PHE A 121 10.57 6.97 -14.10
CA PHE A 121 9.17 7.36 -14.25
C PHE A 121 8.48 6.65 -15.43
N ASN A 122 9.16 6.52 -16.57
CA ASN A 122 8.61 5.85 -17.74
C ASN A 122 8.29 4.37 -17.50
N HIS A 123 9.05 3.69 -16.64
CA HIS A 123 8.71 2.35 -16.20
C HIS A 123 7.56 2.37 -15.19
N MET A 124 7.61 3.25 -14.19
CA MET A 124 6.58 3.37 -13.17
C MET A 124 5.19 3.70 -13.72
N ARG A 125 5.08 4.61 -14.69
CA ARG A 125 3.80 5.07 -15.23
C ARG A 125 2.98 3.97 -15.92
N LYS A 126 3.66 2.90 -16.35
CA LYS A 126 3.02 1.73 -16.97
C LYS A 126 2.57 0.71 -15.92
N SER A 127 2.96 0.90 -14.66
CA SER A 127 2.66 -0.06 -13.61
C SER A 127 1.16 -0.14 -13.33
N ARG A 128 0.65 -1.37 -13.27
CA ARG A 128 -0.71 -1.69 -12.84
C ARG A 128 -1.03 -1.22 -11.42
N TRP A 129 -0.03 -0.90 -10.61
CA TRP A 129 -0.22 -0.29 -9.30
C TRP A 129 -0.98 1.04 -9.40
N PHE A 130 -0.73 1.86 -10.42
CA PHE A 130 -1.42 3.15 -10.59
C PHE A 130 -2.86 3.05 -11.10
N THR A 131 -3.29 1.87 -11.54
CA THR A 131 -4.66 1.64 -12.02
C THR A 131 -5.46 0.74 -11.12
N ARG A 132 -4.88 0.10 -10.09
CA ARG A 132 -5.64 -0.72 -9.13
C ARG A 132 -6.51 0.15 -8.21
N GLY A 133 -7.74 -0.28 -7.93
CA GLY A 133 -8.66 0.44 -7.04
C GLY A 133 -8.06 0.77 -5.68
N TRP A 134 -7.67 -0.26 -4.94
CA TRP A 134 -7.23 -0.13 -3.55
C TRP A 134 -6.01 0.77 -3.39
N THR A 135 -5.10 0.82 -4.37
CA THR A 135 -3.88 1.63 -4.29
C THR A 135 -4.14 3.14 -4.25
N LEU A 136 -5.36 3.60 -4.58
CA LEU A 136 -5.72 5.01 -4.42
C LEU A 136 -5.64 5.45 -2.95
N GLN A 137 -6.25 4.70 -2.04
CA GLN A 137 -6.14 5.00 -0.62
C GLN A 137 -4.73 4.74 -0.08
N GLU A 138 -4.01 3.78 -0.64
CA GLU A 138 -2.63 3.46 -0.25
C GLU A 138 -1.64 4.56 -0.68
N LEU A 139 -1.97 5.28 -1.75
CA LEU A 139 -1.25 6.48 -2.21
C LEU A 139 -1.57 7.69 -1.32
N LEU A 140 -2.85 7.88 -1.02
CA LEU A 140 -3.38 9.10 -0.41
C LEU A 140 -3.38 9.11 1.10
N ALA A 141 -3.56 7.97 1.78
CA ALA A 141 -3.69 7.92 3.23
C ALA A 141 -2.36 8.14 3.96
N PRO A 142 -1.28 7.39 3.66
CA PRO A 142 -0.02 7.50 4.39
C PRO A 142 0.56 8.91 4.34
N SER A 143 1.33 9.29 5.35
CA SER A 143 2.14 10.51 5.30
C SER A 143 3.26 10.38 4.26
N ARG A 144 3.90 9.21 4.23
CA ARG A 144 5.07 8.89 3.41
C ARG A 144 4.85 7.65 2.55
N VAL A 145 5.15 7.74 1.25
CA VAL A 145 5.04 6.61 0.29
C VAL A 145 6.33 6.50 -0.50
N VAL A 146 7.01 5.35 -0.41
CA VAL A 146 8.25 5.07 -1.15
C VAL A 146 8.00 3.96 -2.16
N PHE A 147 8.39 4.18 -3.40
CA PHE A 147 8.18 3.26 -4.51
C PHE A 147 9.39 2.36 -4.71
N PHE A 148 9.14 1.07 -4.89
CA PHE A 148 10.14 0.04 -5.12
C PHE A 148 9.81 -0.80 -6.35
N ALA A 149 10.84 -1.20 -7.10
CA ALA A 149 10.71 -2.12 -8.22
C ALA A 149 10.60 -3.58 -7.74
N SER A 150 10.47 -4.49 -8.71
CA SER A 150 10.38 -5.95 -8.50
C SER A 150 11.54 -6.58 -7.70
N ASP A 151 12.71 -5.95 -7.66
CA ASP A 151 13.88 -6.42 -6.89
C ASP A 151 14.10 -5.65 -5.58
N TRP A 152 13.17 -4.79 -5.18
CA TRP A 152 13.30 -3.85 -4.05
C TRP A 152 14.34 -2.73 -4.26
N SER A 153 14.75 -2.45 -5.50
CA SER A 153 15.45 -1.20 -5.83
C SER A 153 14.52 0.00 -5.65
N ARG A 154 15.03 1.08 -5.06
CA ARG A 154 14.24 2.28 -4.75
C ARG A 154 14.07 3.12 -6.01
N LEU A 155 12.81 3.37 -6.39
CA LEU A 155 12.46 4.15 -7.58
C LEU A 155 12.26 5.63 -7.26
N GLY A 156 11.70 5.92 -6.08
CA GLY A 156 11.35 7.27 -5.72
C GLY A 156 10.43 7.32 -4.51
N GLU A 157 9.90 8.51 -4.23
CA GLU A 157 9.03 8.76 -3.09
C GLU A 157 8.01 9.83 -3.48
N ARG A 158 6.77 9.70 -2.96
CA ARG A 158 5.71 10.70 -3.11
C ARG A 158 6.10 11.99 -2.37
N SER A 159 6.94 12.77 -3.03
CA SER A 159 7.53 14.04 -2.59
C SER A 159 7.28 15.11 -3.66
N SER A 160 7.54 16.38 -3.36
CA SER A 160 7.34 17.48 -4.32
C SER A 160 8.06 17.26 -5.65
N LYS A 161 9.23 16.60 -5.62
CA LYS A 161 10.00 16.25 -6.82
C LYS A 161 9.29 15.23 -7.73
N PHE A 162 8.48 14.35 -7.16
CA PHE A 162 7.79 13.26 -7.88
C PHE A 162 6.27 13.49 -8.01
N ALA A 163 5.74 14.50 -7.33
CA ALA A 163 4.32 14.79 -7.26
C ALA A 163 3.73 15.14 -8.64
N ASN A 164 4.43 15.96 -9.44
CA ASN A 164 3.98 16.32 -10.79
C ASN A 164 3.80 15.08 -11.68
N GLU A 165 4.74 14.15 -11.57
CA GLU A 165 4.75 12.94 -12.38
C GLU A 165 3.65 11.96 -11.94
N ILE A 166 3.45 11.79 -10.62
CA ILE A 166 2.30 11.04 -10.09
C ILE A 166 0.98 11.70 -10.49
N ALA A 167 0.89 13.04 -10.46
CA ALA A 167 -0.31 13.78 -10.83
C ALA A 167 -0.69 13.54 -12.29
N LYS A 168 0.30 13.50 -13.20
CA LYS A 168 0.06 13.17 -14.62
C LYS A 168 -0.52 11.77 -14.81
N ILE A 169 -0.11 10.79 -14.00
CA ILE A 169 -0.65 9.42 -14.08
C ILE A 169 -2.06 9.34 -13.47
N THR A 170 -2.24 9.97 -12.31
CA THR A 170 -3.40 9.70 -11.44
C THR A 170 -4.52 10.74 -11.56
N GLY A 171 -4.25 11.91 -12.15
CA GLY A 171 -5.16 13.06 -12.14
C GLY A 171 -5.33 13.71 -10.77
N ILE A 172 -4.52 13.32 -9.77
CA ILE A 172 -4.55 13.88 -8.43
C ILE A 172 -3.66 15.10 -8.37
N ASP A 173 -4.23 16.25 -7.99
CA ASP A 173 -3.49 17.49 -7.80
C ASP A 173 -2.32 17.31 -6.82
N THR A 174 -1.18 17.90 -7.15
CA THR A 174 0.05 17.79 -6.38
C THR A 174 -0.15 18.22 -4.93
N ARG A 175 -0.99 19.22 -4.65
CA ARG A 175 -1.27 19.69 -3.28
C ARG A 175 -1.82 18.61 -2.36
N TYR A 176 -2.55 17.63 -2.90
CA TYR A 176 -3.03 16.47 -2.14
C TYR A 176 -1.96 15.39 -2.04
N LEU A 177 -1.16 15.21 -3.09
CA LEU A 177 -0.04 14.28 -3.11
C LEU A 177 1.09 14.69 -2.17
N VAL A 178 1.31 15.98 -1.91
CA VAL A 178 2.32 16.46 -0.95
C VAL A 178 1.72 16.83 0.42
N LYS A 179 0.41 16.58 0.62
CA LYS A 179 -0.33 16.84 1.86
C LYS A 179 -0.37 18.31 2.29
N GLU A 180 -0.25 19.25 1.35
CA GLU A 180 -0.44 20.69 1.59
C GLU A 180 -1.91 21.03 1.87
N THR A 181 -2.84 20.28 1.28
CA THR A 181 -4.27 20.43 1.52
C THR A 181 -4.90 19.15 2.10
N PRO A 182 -5.76 19.24 3.12
CA PRO A 182 -6.46 18.08 3.67
C PRO A 182 -7.37 17.39 2.65
N LEU A 183 -7.37 16.05 2.61
CA LEU A 183 -8.26 15.28 1.73
C LEU A 183 -9.75 15.45 2.06
N ALA A 184 -10.06 15.89 3.28
CA ALA A 184 -11.43 16.20 3.71
C ALA A 184 -12.04 17.38 2.93
N SER A 185 -11.23 18.31 2.44
CA SER A 185 -11.73 19.47 1.69
C SER A 185 -12.02 19.17 0.21
N VAL A 186 -11.67 17.98 -0.27
CA VAL A 186 -11.90 17.58 -1.66
C VAL A 186 -13.38 17.25 -1.85
N CYS A 187 -14.00 17.85 -2.87
CA CYS A 187 -15.40 17.55 -3.17
C CYS A 187 -15.55 16.10 -3.66
N ILE A 188 -16.75 15.54 -3.45
CA ILE A 188 -17.05 14.15 -3.81
C ILE A 188 -16.81 13.90 -5.30
N ALA A 189 -17.20 14.84 -6.18
CA ALA A 189 -17.01 14.70 -7.62
C ALA A 189 -15.54 14.50 -8.01
N THR A 190 -14.61 15.21 -7.38
CA THR A 190 -13.17 15.03 -7.63
C THR A 190 -12.67 13.69 -7.10
N LYS A 191 -13.13 13.24 -5.92
CA LYS A 191 -12.78 11.91 -5.41
C LYS A 191 -13.29 10.82 -6.35
N MET A 192 -14.54 10.94 -6.82
CA MET A 192 -15.16 10.03 -7.78
C MET A 192 -14.42 10.02 -9.13
N TYR A 193 -13.92 11.16 -9.58
CA TYR A 193 -13.06 11.23 -10.75
C TYR A 193 -11.75 10.43 -10.57
N TRP A 194 -11.08 10.55 -9.42
CA TRP A 194 -9.87 9.76 -9.16
C TRP A 194 -10.14 8.26 -9.10
N LEU A 195 -11.29 7.88 -8.55
CA LEU A 195 -11.75 6.49 -8.46
C LEU A 195 -12.12 5.93 -9.84
N SER A 196 -12.74 6.73 -10.71
CA SER A 196 -13.15 6.28 -12.06
C SER A 196 -11.97 5.93 -12.98
N GLN A 197 -10.78 6.44 -12.67
CA GLN A 197 -9.54 6.06 -13.35
C GLN A 197 -8.96 4.73 -12.85
N ARG A 198 -9.62 4.05 -11.90
CA ARG A 198 -9.16 2.78 -11.30
C ARG A 198 -10.00 1.59 -11.76
N VAL A 199 -9.34 0.43 -11.72
CA VAL A 199 -9.88 -0.88 -12.06
C VAL A 199 -9.90 -1.74 -10.81
N THR A 200 -11.07 -2.27 -10.50
CA THR A 200 -11.28 -3.29 -9.47
C THR A 200 -11.66 -4.62 -10.11
N THR A 201 -11.46 -5.72 -9.39
CA THR A 201 -11.88 -7.04 -9.87
C THR A 201 -13.35 -7.30 -9.55
N ARG A 202 -13.80 -6.87 -8.36
CA ARG A 202 -15.19 -6.98 -7.93
C ARG A 202 -15.83 -5.59 -7.98
N VAL A 203 -17.13 -5.51 -8.26
CA VAL A 203 -17.82 -4.22 -8.39
C VAL A 203 -17.91 -3.55 -7.02
N GLU A 204 -18.13 -4.33 -5.96
CA GLU A 204 -18.16 -3.89 -4.57
C GLU A 204 -16.83 -3.30 -4.09
N ASP A 205 -15.70 -3.71 -4.67
CA ASP A 205 -14.39 -3.17 -4.32
C ASP A 205 -14.28 -1.68 -4.65
N ILE A 206 -15.03 -1.17 -5.63
CA ILE A 206 -15.04 0.27 -5.94
C ILE A 206 -15.56 1.05 -4.72
N ALA A 207 -16.63 0.56 -4.11
CA ALA A 207 -17.20 1.18 -2.91
C ALA A 207 -16.20 1.12 -1.73
N TYR A 208 -15.52 0.00 -1.53
CA TYR A 208 -14.51 -0.09 -0.47
C TYR A 208 -13.30 0.82 -0.69
N CYS A 209 -12.86 0.99 -1.94
CA CYS A 209 -11.83 1.97 -2.30
C CYS A 209 -12.27 3.41 -2.04
N CYS A 210 -13.58 3.69 -2.07
CA CYS A 210 -14.15 4.98 -1.72
C CYS A 210 -14.22 5.20 -0.21
N ASN A 211 -14.45 4.15 0.59
CA ASN A 211 -14.80 4.28 2.01
C ASN A 211 -13.81 5.15 2.79
N GLY A 212 -12.50 4.93 2.68
CA GLY A 212 -11.53 5.77 3.38
C GLY A 212 -11.50 7.24 2.90
N PRO A 213 -11.19 7.49 1.61
CA PRO A 213 -11.16 8.85 1.05
C PRO A 213 -12.47 9.62 1.19
N CYS A 214 -13.62 8.96 1.12
CA CYS A 214 -14.95 9.56 1.24
C CYS A 214 -15.43 9.66 2.70
N ALA A 215 -15.11 8.72 3.59
CA ALA A 215 -15.48 8.81 5.02
C ALA A 215 -14.77 9.96 5.76
N CYS A 216 -13.71 10.54 5.18
CA CYS A 216 -13.17 11.84 5.61
C CYS A 216 -14.19 13.00 5.55
N LEU A 217 -15.43 12.76 5.09
CA LEU A 217 -16.56 13.70 5.10
C LEU A 217 -17.51 13.55 6.29
N GLY A 218 -17.29 12.61 7.22
CA GLY A 218 -18.17 12.45 8.39
C GLY A 218 -19.57 11.93 8.06
N TYR A 219 -19.76 11.34 6.88
CA TYR A 219 -20.95 10.61 6.51
C TYR A 219 -20.61 9.12 6.47
N LEU A 220 -20.97 8.42 7.55
CA LEU A 220 -21.21 6.98 7.56
C LEU A 220 -22.42 6.66 6.68
#